data_AF-A0A7J6BPD9-F1
#
_entry.id   AF-A0A7J6BPD9-F1
#
_cell.length_a   1.000
_cell.length_b   1.000
_cell.length_c   1.000
_cell.angle_alpha   90.00
_cell.angle_beta   90.00
_cell.angle_gamma   90.00
#
_symmetry.space_group_name_H-M   'P 1'
#
loop_
_entity.id
_entity.type
_entity.pdbx_description
1 polymer ?
#
loop_
_entity_poly.entity_id
_entity_poly.type
_entity_poly.pdbx_seq_one_letter_code
_entity_poly.pdbx_strand_id
1 'polypeptide(L)'
;MRAVKKKAVAVLLVGLPLTAMLIHYWNSYTITTIDVLQGPDSLKVLLEDRIQNMDHKNDHIPYRVKESLSKSLANNGCVCEGDKPGIHFPFAQLLFPQVSATQLHASFQDSDLQKAKQYRNKEYHSFRKRTYTAADSLIIAEANSPLQYPTQGVEVRPTRTILIPGLSLNQISKKGPYLVDLIATMGTFNTAALVDEVQVKGEGEMQISFVSRSLASLNRQLEFVTYTNTRFHPNTADIVQFKAGVFQASFTVKIRHPPMPKFYNPGPKNEYNVSALVTIATKTFLRYDKLQDLIDSIRQFYPTITIVIADDTEDPKPVTGPYIEHYIMPFGKGWFAGRNLAVSQVATKYVLWVDDDFIFTSSTKLEKMVDILERTTLDLVGGAVREVTGYTATYRHIISTDAGDEEGDCLHIRTGFHHVIEGFPNCVVADAVINFFMARKEKIGQVGFDPRLARVGHLAFFIDGLGSLHVGSCDDIIISHASKIKAMLPWGQSENDKAYSKFRYASTEETSVNEYDLYYLKNHFKCVTSD
;
A
#
# COMPACT_ATOMS: atom_id res chain seq x y z
N MET A 1 -4.29 52.40 55.45
CA MET A 1 -4.21 52.05 54.02
C MET A 1 -3.02 51.12 53.81
N ARG A 2 -3.24 49.81 53.62
CA ARG A 2 -2.16 48.84 53.38
C ARG A 2 -1.73 48.91 51.92
N ALA A 3 -0.45 49.20 51.69
CA ALA A 3 0.15 49.26 50.37
C ALA A 3 0.10 47.88 49.71
N VAL A 4 -0.81 47.70 48.76
CA VAL A 4 -0.83 46.52 47.89
C VAL A 4 0.44 46.57 47.04
N LYS A 5 1.33 45.58 47.21
CA LYS A 5 2.58 45.46 46.45
C LYS A 5 2.24 45.35 44.96
N LYS A 6 2.49 46.42 44.19
CA LYS A 6 2.29 46.49 42.72
C LYS A 6 2.84 45.29 41.95
N LYS A 7 3.90 44.64 42.47
CA LYS A 7 4.49 43.42 41.89
C LYS A 7 3.59 42.18 42.00
N ALA A 8 2.82 42.03 43.09
CA ALA A 8 1.90 40.90 43.25
C ALA A 8 0.69 41.01 42.30
N VAL A 9 0.24 42.24 42.05
CA VAL A 9 -0.86 42.51 41.10
C VAL A 9 -0.43 42.25 39.65
N ALA A 10 0.82 42.55 39.28
CA ALA A 10 1.36 42.26 37.95
C ALA A 10 1.49 40.74 37.68
N VAL A 11 1.91 39.95 38.68
CA VAL A 11 1.97 38.48 38.56
C VAL A 11 0.57 37.88 38.40
N LEU A 12 -0.42 38.42 39.11
CA LEU A 12 -1.82 37.98 39.01
C LEU A 12 -2.50 38.41 37.71
N LEU A 13 -2.23 39.62 37.20
CA LEU A 13 -2.89 40.15 36.00
C LEU A 13 -2.22 39.74 34.68
N VAL A 14 -0.94 39.34 34.69
CA VAL A 14 -0.20 38.97 33.46
C VAL A 14 0.24 37.52 33.50
N GLY A 15 0.75 37.02 34.63
CA GLY A 15 1.26 35.65 34.76
C GLY A 15 0.18 34.58 34.70
N LEU A 16 -0.96 34.79 35.38
CA LEU A 16 -2.10 33.87 35.34
C LEU A 16 -2.76 33.74 33.96
N PRO A 17 -3.06 34.83 33.23
CA PRO A 17 -3.62 34.69 31.89
C PRO A 17 -2.61 34.11 30.90
N LEU A 18 -1.30 34.40 30.99
CA LEU A 18 -0.29 33.76 30.14
C LEU A 18 -0.13 32.26 30.42
N THR A 19 -0.14 31.87 31.70
CA THR A 19 -0.10 30.44 32.07
C THR A 19 -1.40 29.74 31.71
N ALA A 20 -2.55 30.39 31.86
CA ALA A 20 -3.83 29.85 31.38
C ALA A 20 -3.87 29.77 29.85
N MET A 21 -3.29 30.74 29.12
CA MET A 21 -3.17 30.69 27.65
C MET A 21 -2.23 29.58 27.23
N LEU A 22 -1.10 29.39 27.93
CA LEU A 22 -0.18 28.28 27.68
C LEU A 22 -0.83 26.93 28.00
N ILE A 23 -1.52 26.79 29.13
CA ILE A 23 -2.27 25.56 29.48
C ILE A 23 -3.40 25.31 28.49
N HIS A 24 -4.10 26.36 28.04
CA HIS A 24 -5.15 26.22 27.04
C HIS A 24 -4.57 25.88 25.67
N TYR A 25 -3.46 26.49 25.25
CA TYR A 25 -2.76 26.17 24.00
C TYR A 25 -2.19 24.75 24.03
N TRP A 26 -1.69 24.30 25.18
CA TRP A 26 -1.21 22.94 25.40
C TRP A 26 -2.35 21.90 25.42
N ASN A 27 -3.50 22.25 26.03
CA ASN A 27 -4.70 21.39 26.05
C ASN A 27 -5.54 21.47 24.76
N SER A 28 -5.30 22.45 23.89
CA SER A 28 -5.99 22.59 22.59
C SER A 28 -5.47 21.61 21.54
N TYR A 29 -4.34 20.94 21.76
CA TYR A 29 -3.97 19.73 21.01
C TYR A 29 -4.84 18.58 21.49
N THR A 30 -6.09 18.57 21.07
CA THR A 30 -6.93 17.38 21.16
C THR A 30 -6.28 16.31 20.29
N ILE A 31 -5.62 15.34 20.95
CA ILE A 31 -5.06 14.18 20.25
C ILE A 31 -6.25 13.41 19.69
N THR A 32 -6.43 13.49 18.37
CA THR A 32 -7.48 12.78 17.67
C THR A 32 -7.18 11.28 17.73
N THR A 33 -8.21 10.48 17.98
CA THR A 33 -8.15 9.02 17.85
C THR A 33 -8.93 8.67 16.59
N ILE A 34 -8.31 7.91 15.69
CA ILE A 34 -8.89 7.60 14.38
C ILE A 34 -8.86 6.09 14.16
N ASP A 35 -9.97 5.55 13.64
CA ASP A 35 -10.03 4.19 13.13
C ASP A 35 -9.28 4.08 11.79
N VAL A 36 -8.13 3.41 11.84
CA VAL A 36 -7.28 3.19 10.68
C VAL A 36 -7.81 2.03 9.79
N LEU A 37 -8.89 1.33 10.19
CA LEU A 37 -9.55 0.28 9.41
C LEU A 37 -10.58 0.78 8.40
N GLN A 38 -10.98 2.07 8.42
CA GLN A 38 -12.05 2.57 7.55
C GLN A 38 -11.67 2.56 6.06
N GLY A 39 -11.69 1.37 5.47
CA GLY A 39 -11.82 1.12 4.05
C GLY A 39 -13.29 1.19 3.62
N PRO A 40 -13.55 1.18 2.30
CA PRO A 40 -14.80 1.58 1.65
C PRO A 40 -16.03 0.70 1.94
N ASP A 41 -15.99 -0.28 2.86
CA ASP A 41 -17.07 -1.26 3.04
C ASP A 41 -18.42 -0.61 3.42
N SER A 42 -18.42 0.47 4.21
CA SER A 42 -19.68 1.18 4.55
C SER A 42 -20.29 1.93 3.37
N LEU A 43 -19.45 2.61 2.58
CA LEU A 43 -19.89 3.38 1.40
C LEU A 43 -20.25 2.47 0.23
N LYS A 44 -19.50 1.37 0.08
CA LYS A 44 -19.67 0.38 -0.97
C LYS A 44 -20.95 -0.43 -0.78
N VAL A 45 -21.32 -0.78 0.45
CA VAL A 45 -22.62 -1.39 0.76
C VAL A 45 -23.77 -0.42 0.45
N LEU A 46 -23.64 0.86 0.83
CA LEU A 46 -24.64 1.88 0.51
C LEU A 46 -24.77 2.14 -1.01
N LEU A 47 -23.65 2.09 -1.75
CA LEU A 47 -23.64 2.26 -3.20
C LEU A 47 -24.13 1.00 -3.94
N GLU A 48 -23.77 -0.22 -3.48
CA GLU A 48 -24.26 -1.47 -4.05
C GLU A 48 -25.78 -1.61 -3.84
N ASP A 49 -26.30 -1.23 -2.67
CA ASP A 49 -27.74 -1.15 -2.40
C ASP A 49 -28.41 -0.08 -3.28
N ARG A 50 -27.76 1.08 -3.49
CA ARG A 50 -28.26 2.13 -4.41
C ARG A 50 -28.24 1.71 -5.89
N ILE A 51 -27.25 0.91 -6.30
CA ILE A 51 -27.15 0.34 -7.67
C ILE A 51 -28.20 -0.75 -7.88
N GLN A 52 -28.43 -1.61 -6.89
CA GLN A 52 -29.51 -2.61 -6.92
C GLN A 52 -30.90 -1.96 -6.93
N ASN A 53 -31.03 -0.77 -6.34
CA ASN A 53 -32.25 0.04 -6.34
C ASN A 53 -32.32 1.05 -7.51
N MET A 54 -31.42 0.96 -8.50
CA MET A 54 -31.54 1.80 -9.71
C MET A 54 -32.83 1.44 -10.47
N ASP A 55 -33.57 2.48 -10.86
CA ASP A 55 -34.90 2.40 -11.46
C ASP A 55 -34.95 1.43 -12.65
N HIS A 56 -35.46 0.22 -12.42
CA HIS A 56 -35.76 -0.82 -13.43
C HIS A 56 -36.93 -0.44 -14.36
N LYS A 57 -37.17 0.86 -14.55
CA LYS A 57 -38.33 1.43 -15.25
C LYS A 57 -38.49 0.88 -16.66
N ASN A 58 -37.39 0.58 -17.34
CA ASN A 58 -37.39 0.16 -18.75
C ASN A 58 -37.25 -1.34 -18.97
N ASP A 59 -37.27 -2.15 -17.90
CA ASP A 59 -37.05 -3.61 -18.01
C ASP A 59 -38.12 -4.33 -18.83
N HIS A 60 -39.32 -3.76 -18.91
CA HIS A 60 -40.42 -4.25 -19.71
C HIS A 60 -40.21 -4.10 -21.23
N ILE A 61 -39.21 -3.32 -21.67
CA ILE A 61 -38.92 -3.11 -23.09
C ILE A 61 -38.09 -4.30 -23.62
N PRO A 62 -38.57 -5.00 -24.66
CA PRO A 62 -37.89 -6.16 -25.22
C PRO A 62 -36.58 -5.78 -25.90
N TYR A 63 -35.62 -6.70 -25.89
CA TYR A 63 -34.33 -6.56 -26.56
C TYR A 63 -33.89 -7.88 -27.16
N ARG A 64 -33.02 -7.82 -28.18
CA ARG A 64 -32.38 -8.99 -28.80
C ARG A 64 -30.88 -8.97 -28.50
N VAL A 65 -30.41 -9.98 -27.76
CA VAL A 65 -28.98 -10.14 -27.44
C VAL A 65 -28.17 -10.41 -28.72
N LYS A 66 -26.99 -9.78 -28.82
CA LYS A 66 -26.01 -10.10 -29.86
C LYS A 66 -25.09 -11.22 -29.39
N GLU A 67 -25.23 -12.40 -30.00
CA GLU A 67 -24.38 -13.55 -29.67
C GLU A 67 -22.89 -13.27 -29.83
N SER A 68 -22.49 -12.44 -30.81
CA SER A 68 -21.09 -12.09 -31.08
C SER A 68 -20.38 -11.43 -29.89
N LEU A 69 -21.10 -10.71 -29.03
CA LEU A 69 -20.54 -10.00 -27.87
C LEU A 69 -20.78 -10.72 -26.55
N SER A 70 -21.75 -11.65 -26.51
CA SER A 70 -22.03 -12.48 -25.34
C SER A 70 -20.81 -13.29 -24.88
N LYS A 71 -19.92 -13.69 -25.81
CA LYS A 71 -18.66 -14.39 -25.52
C LYS A 71 -17.56 -13.47 -25.00
N SER A 72 -17.60 -12.18 -25.35
CA SER A 72 -16.58 -11.19 -25.00
C SER A 72 -16.85 -10.54 -23.63
N LEU A 73 -18.11 -10.51 -23.20
CA LEU A 73 -18.52 -10.09 -21.86
C LEU A 73 -18.30 -11.21 -20.85
N ALA A 74 -17.71 -10.89 -19.70
CA ALA A 74 -17.50 -11.86 -18.64
C ALA A 74 -18.83 -12.19 -17.94
N ASN A 75 -19.36 -13.39 -18.15
CA ASN A 75 -20.53 -13.90 -17.44
C ASN A 75 -20.15 -14.40 -16.04
N ASN A 76 -20.53 -13.68 -14.98
CA ASN A 76 -20.55 -14.10 -13.56
C ASN A 76 -19.54 -15.20 -13.13
N GLY A 77 -18.27 -15.07 -13.54
CA GLY A 77 -17.25 -16.08 -13.32
C GLY A 77 -16.19 -16.12 -14.41
N CYS A 78 -15.14 -16.90 -14.17
CA CYS A 78 -14.13 -17.22 -15.17
C CYS A 78 -13.87 -18.72 -15.15
N VAL A 79 -13.69 -19.30 -16.34
CA VAL A 79 -13.31 -20.69 -16.53
C VAL A 79 -12.16 -20.70 -17.54
N CYS A 80 -11.09 -21.42 -17.22
CA CYS A 80 -10.04 -21.71 -18.19
C CYS A 80 -10.48 -22.92 -19.01
N GLU A 81 -10.61 -22.76 -20.32
CA GLU A 81 -10.89 -23.84 -21.26
C GLU A 81 -9.60 -24.18 -22.03
N GLY A 82 -9.24 -25.46 -22.08
CA GLY A 82 -8.12 -25.96 -22.85
C GLY A 82 -8.58 -26.43 -24.23
N ASP A 83 -7.64 -26.60 -25.15
CA ASP A 83 -7.93 -27.14 -26.47
C ASP A 83 -8.47 -28.57 -26.35
N LYS A 84 -9.50 -28.89 -27.14
CA LYS A 84 -9.98 -30.27 -27.26
C LYS A 84 -8.89 -31.13 -27.87
N PRO A 85 -8.70 -32.39 -27.43
CA PRO A 85 -7.68 -33.27 -27.99
C PRO A 85 -7.92 -33.46 -29.50
N GLY A 86 -7.04 -32.86 -30.31
CA GLY A 86 -7.01 -33.00 -31.77
C GLY A 86 -6.23 -34.24 -32.23
N ILE A 87 -6.32 -34.55 -33.51
CA ILE A 87 -5.66 -35.70 -34.14
C ILE A 87 -4.14 -35.57 -33.97
N HIS A 88 -3.50 -36.63 -33.44
CA HIS A 88 -2.08 -36.65 -33.12
C HIS A 88 -1.26 -36.91 -34.40
N PHE A 89 -0.53 -35.89 -34.89
CA PHE A 89 0.44 -36.03 -35.97
C PHE A 89 1.84 -35.60 -35.49
N PRO A 90 2.93 -36.15 -36.07
CA PRO A 90 4.28 -35.75 -35.72
C PRO A 90 4.47 -34.24 -35.89
N PHE A 91 5.13 -33.58 -34.93
CA PHE A 91 5.40 -32.13 -34.92
C PHE A 91 4.18 -31.20 -34.76
N ALA A 92 2.96 -31.72 -34.53
CA ALA A 92 1.77 -30.89 -34.34
C ALA A 92 1.92 -29.87 -33.20
N GLN A 93 2.57 -30.25 -32.10
CA GLN A 93 2.85 -29.35 -30.97
C GLN A 93 3.86 -28.23 -31.30
N LEU A 94 4.72 -28.43 -32.30
CA LEU A 94 5.70 -27.42 -32.72
C LEU A 94 5.05 -26.33 -33.59
N LEU A 95 4.06 -26.73 -34.40
CA LEU A 95 3.33 -25.85 -35.30
C LEU A 95 2.06 -25.25 -34.65
N PHE A 96 1.49 -25.95 -33.67
CA PHE A 96 0.26 -25.58 -32.98
C PHE A 96 0.42 -25.86 -31.47
N PRO A 97 0.97 -24.90 -30.70
CA PRO A 97 1.06 -25.03 -29.25
C PRO A 97 -0.33 -25.22 -28.66
N GLN A 98 -0.57 -26.36 -28.01
CA GLN A 98 -1.87 -26.64 -27.39
C GLN A 98 -2.02 -25.85 -26.09
N VAL A 99 -3.19 -25.25 -25.91
CA VAL A 99 -3.57 -24.57 -24.66
C VAL A 99 -4.07 -25.61 -23.67
N SER A 100 -3.38 -25.76 -22.54
CA SER A 100 -3.85 -26.57 -21.43
C SER A 100 -4.61 -25.72 -20.41
N ALA A 101 -5.68 -26.29 -19.84
CA ALA A 101 -6.39 -25.69 -18.73
C ALA A 101 -6.23 -26.56 -17.47
N THR A 102 -5.73 -25.95 -16.41
CA THR A 102 -5.53 -26.64 -15.12
C THR A 102 -6.42 -26.02 -14.07
N GLN A 103 -7.23 -26.86 -13.40
CA GLN A 103 -7.98 -26.43 -12.24
C GLN A 103 -7.06 -26.46 -11.01
N LEU A 104 -6.63 -25.29 -10.54
CA LEU A 104 -5.63 -25.16 -9.48
C LEU A 104 -6.06 -25.75 -8.12
N HIS A 105 -7.35 -25.98 -7.89
CA HIS A 105 -7.81 -26.60 -6.64
C HIS A 105 -7.64 -28.13 -6.63
N ALA A 106 -7.47 -28.76 -7.78
CA ALA A 106 -7.30 -30.21 -7.91
C ALA A 106 -5.95 -30.71 -7.36
N SER A 107 -5.02 -29.81 -7.04
CA SER A 107 -3.75 -30.15 -6.39
C SER A 107 -3.87 -30.37 -4.86
N PHE A 108 -5.04 -30.12 -4.27
CA PHE A 108 -5.27 -30.27 -2.83
C PHE A 108 -6.12 -31.50 -2.52
N GLN A 109 -5.82 -32.16 -1.39
CA GLN A 109 -6.71 -33.13 -0.76
C GLN A 109 -7.95 -32.42 -0.18
N ASP A 110 -9.11 -33.08 -0.09
CA ASP A 110 -10.38 -32.44 0.28
C ASP A 110 -10.34 -31.70 1.64
N SER A 111 -9.73 -32.31 2.67
CA SER A 111 -9.60 -31.71 4.00
C SER A 111 -8.71 -30.47 4.01
N ASP A 112 -7.64 -30.46 3.20
CA ASP A 112 -6.73 -29.32 3.06
C ASP A 112 -7.34 -28.22 2.18
N LEU A 113 -8.15 -28.59 1.19
CA LEU A 113 -8.82 -27.65 0.29
C LEU A 113 -9.78 -26.72 1.01
N GLN A 114 -10.56 -27.24 1.98
CA GLN A 114 -11.49 -26.41 2.75
C GLN A 114 -10.76 -25.36 3.58
N LYS A 115 -9.67 -25.77 4.26
CA LYS A 115 -8.81 -24.86 5.02
C LYS A 115 -8.16 -23.81 4.11
N ALA A 116 -7.64 -24.23 2.96
CA ALA A 116 -7.05 -23.34 1.96
C ALA A 116 -8.05 -22.30 1.44
N LYS A 117 -9.32 -22.70 1.20
CA LYS A 117 -10.39 -21.77 0.80
C LYS A 117 -10.70 -20.73 1.88
N GLN A 118 -10.84 -21.16 3.14
CA GLN A 118 -11.08 -20.24 4.26
C GLN A 118 -9.94 -19.24 4.42
N TYR A 119 -8.70 -19.74 4.40
CA TYR A 119 -7.48 -18.92 4.45
C TYR A 119 -7.43 -17.89 3.32
N ARG A 120 -7.60 -18.35 2.07
CA ARG A 120 -7.56 -17.49 0.88
C ARG A 120 -8.60 -16.39 0.95
N ASN A 121 -9.80 -16.70 1.43
CA ASN A 121 -10.86 -15.71 1.59
C ASN A 121 -10.49 -14.68 2.66
N LYS A 122 -9.98 -15.10 3.82
CA LYS A 122 -9.54 -14.19 4.90
C LYS A 122 -8.44 -13.24 4.42
N GLU A 123 -7.39 -13.76 3.80
CA GLU A 123 -6.28 -12.95 3.26
C GLU A 123 -6.75 -12.01 2.14
N TYR A 124 -7.64 -12.48 1.26
CA TYR A 124 -8.21 -11.64 0.21
C TYR A 124 -9.07 -10.50 0.76
N HIS A 125 -9.91 -10.74 1.78
CA HIS A 125 -10.66 -9.68 2.45
C HIS A 125 -9.73 -8.65 3.10
N SER A 126 -8.70 -9.13 3.81
CA SER A 126 -7.68 -8.30 4.45
C SER A 126 -6.94 -7.43 3.41
N PHE A 127 -6.55 -8.03 2.27
CA PHE A 127 -5.95 -7.31 1.14
C PHE A 127 -6.89 -6.25 0.57
N ARG A 128 -8.17 -6.60 0.31
CA ARG A 128 -9.14 -5.66 -0.26
C ARG A 128 -9.33 -4.41 0.59
N LYS A 129 -9.42 -4.55 1.92
CA LYS A 129 -9.56 -3.43 2.85
C LYS A 129 -8.39 -2.45 2.79
N ARG A 130 -7.18 -2.94 2.51
CA ARG A 130 -5.97 -2.11 2.40
C ARG A 130 -5.77 -1.49 1.02
N THR A 131 -6.18 -2.20 -0.03
CA THR A 131 -5.86 -1.83 -1.41
C THR A 131 -6.94 -0.98 -2.07
N TYR A 132 -8.21 -1.23 -1.77
CA TYR A 132 -9.32 -0.51 -2.40
C TYR A 132 -9.76 0.66 -1.53
N THR A 133 -9.98 1.81 -2.17
CA THR A 133 -10.39 3.04 -1.50
C THR A 133 -11.76 3.49 -1.97
N ALA A 134 -12.31 4.55 -1.37
CA ALA A 134 -13.53 5.19 -1.86
C ALA A 134 -13.39 5.67 -3.32
N ALA A 135 -12.17 6.02 -3.77
CA ALA A 135 -11.87 6.45 -5.13
C ALA A 135 -11.95 5.32 -6.20
N ASP A 136 -12.08 4.07 -5.76
CA ASP A 136 -12.29 2.92 -6.64
C ASP A 136 -13.76 2.47 -6.69
N SER A 137 -14.63 3.09 -5.89
CA SER A 137 -16.07 2.76 -5.89
C SER A 137 -16.77 3.32 -7.13
N LEU A 138 -17.73 2.58 -7.66
CA LEU A 138 -18.59 3.02 -8.75
C LEU A 138 -19.54 4.10 -8.24
N ILE A 139 -19.47 5.28 -8.84
CA ILE A 139 -20.37 6.41 -8.55
C ILE A 139 -21.03 6.81 -9.86
N ILE A 140 -22.35 6.98 -9.84
CA ILE A 140 -23.16 7.39 -10.99
C ILE A 140 -23.72 8.77 -10.67
N ALA A 141 -23.51 9.73 -11.59
CA ALA A 141 -24.14 11.04 -11.50
C ALA A 141 -25.65 10.89 -11.74
N GLU A 142 -26.45 11.26 -10.75
CA GLU A 142 -27.90 11.37 -10.91
C GLU A 142 -28.28 12.57 -11.80
N ALA A 143 -29.55 12.65 -12.18
CA ALA A 143 -30.12 13.52 -13.20
C ALA A 143 -30.13 15.04 -12.88
N ASN A 144 -29.13 15.58 -12.19
CA ASN A 144 -28.92 17.02 -12.05
C ASN A 144 -28.43 17.66 -13.37
N SER A 145 -27.84 16.85 -14.23
CA SER A 145 -27.73 17.05 -15.67
C SER A 145 -28.70 16.08 -16.36
N PRO A 146 -29.23 16.39 -17.55
CA PRO A 146 -30.01 15.40 -18.31
C PRO A 146 -29.22 14.12 -18.61
N LEU A 147 -27.89 14.14 -18.51
CA LEU A 147 -27.04 12.96 -18.68
C LEU A 147 -26.80 12.26 -17.34
N GLN A 148 -27.17 10.99 -17.26
CA GLN A 148 -26.76 10.06 -16.20
C GLN A 148 -25.58 9.23 -16.70
N TYR A 149 -24.49 9.17 -15.94
CA TYR A 149 -23.27 8.48 -16.36
C TYR A 149 -22.40 8.14 -15.16
N PRO A 150 -21.49 7.17 -15.27
CA PRO A 150 -20.60 6.82 -14.17
C PRO A 150 -19.51 7.89 -14.05
N THR A 151 -19.43 8.60 -12.93
CA THR A 151 -18.40 9.63 -12.70
C THR A 151 -17.08 9.02 -12.23
N GLN A 152 -17.13 7.83 -11.64
CA GLN A 152 -15.97 7.15 -11.07
C GLN A 152 -16.18 5.63 -11.06
N GLY A 153 -15.09 4.86 -11.04
CA GLY A 153 -15.11 3.44 -10.68
C GLY A 153 -15.34 2.47 -11.85
N VAL A 154 -15.44 2.98 -13.08
CA VAL A 154 -15.42 2.12 -14.27
C VAL A 154 -14.01 1.61 -14.51
N GLU A 155 -13.83 0.29 -14.49
CA GLU A 155 -12.53 -0.36 -14.70
C GLU A 155 -12.67 -1.51 -15.70
N VAL A 156 -11.71 -1.61 -16.62
CA VAL A 156 -11.59 -2.69 -17.61
C VAL A 156 -10.17 -3.21 -17.65
N ARG A 157 -10.03 -4.54 -17.76
CA ARG A 157 -8.72 -5.15 -18.02
C ARG A 157 -8.27 -4.83 -19.44
N PRO A 158 -6.96 -4.69 -19.70
CA PRO A 158 -6.45 -4.47 -21.05
C PRO A 158 -7.01 -5.51 -22.03
N THR A 159 -7.36 -5.06 -23.23
CA THR A 159 -7.96 -5.86 -24.32
C THR A 159 -9.27 -6.57 -23.99
N ARG A 160 -9.94 -6.20 -22.89
CA ARG A 160 -11.25 -6.76 -22.51
C ARG A 160 -12.38 -5.77 -22.77
N THR A 161 -13.58 -6.33 -22.75
CA THR A 161 -14.85 -5.63 -22.95
C THR A 161 -15.63 -5.59 -21.63
N ILE A 162 -16.25 -4.45 -21.34
CA ILE A 162 -17.19 -4.28 -20.23
C ILE A 162 -18.47 -3.60 -20.71
N LEU A 163 -19.55 -3.75 -19.94
CA LEU A 163 -20.69 -2.85 -20.02
C LEU A 163 -20.35 -1.53 -19.31
N ILE A 164 -20.83 -0.42 -19.86
CA ILE A 164 -20.72 0.89 -19.20
C ILE A 164 -21.94 1.07 -18.30
N PRO A 165 -21.80 1.03 -16.97
CA PRO A 165 -22.94 1.11 -16.07
C PRO A 165 -23.53 2.53 -16.03
N GLY A 166 -24.86 2.62 -15.92
CA GLY A 166 -25.54 3.85 -15.52
C GLY A 166 -25.68 4.93 -16.59
N LEU A 167 -25.47 4.62 -17.86
CA LEU A 167 -25.75 5.55 -18.96
C LEU A 167 -27.26 5.74 -19.15
N SER A 168 -27.74 6.98 -19.04
CA SER A 168 -29.13 7.32 -19.38
C SER A 168 -29.30 8.79 -19.75
N LEU A 169 -30.40 9.10 -20.42
CA LEU A 169 -30.86 10.44 -20.73
C LEU A 169 -32.18 10.73 -20.00
N ASN A 170 -32.17 11.74 -19.14
CA ASN A 170 -33.32 12.21 -18.37
C ASN A 170 -33.80 13.56 -18.92
N GLN A 171 -34.36 13.54 -20.13
CA GLN A 171 -34.87 14.73 -20.81
C GLN A 171 -36.38 14.66 -21.04
N ILE A 172 -37.15 15.44 -20.26
CA ILE A 172 -38.62 15.38 -20.20
C ILE A 172 -39.28 15.88 -21.50
N SER A 173 -38.68 16.82 -22.23
CA SER A 173 -39.27 17.36 -23.45
C SER A 173 -38.22 17.74 -24.49
N LYS A 174 -38.40 17.25 -25.71
CA LYS A 174 -37.62 17.61 -26.90
C LYS A 174 -38.52 17.61 -28.13
N LYS A 175 -38.39 18.63 -28.99
CA LYS A 175 -38.96 18.58 -30.34
C LYS A 175 -38.02 17.78 -31.24
N GLY A 176 -38.47 16.61 -31.71
CA GLY A 176 -37.70 15.72 -32.60
C GLY A 176 -37.03 14.55 -31.86
N PRO A 177 -36.24 13.73 -32.58
CA PRO A 177 -35.65 12.53 -32.01
C PRO A 177 -34.59 12.86 -30.94
N TYR A 178 -34.49 12.00 -29.94
CA TYR A 178 -33.37 11.97 -29.00
C TYR A 178 -32.13 11.46 -29.72
N LEU A 179 -31.00 12.13 -29.47
CA LEU A 179 -29.71 11.79 -30.06
C LEU A 179 -28.68 11.81 -28.94
N VAL A 180 -27.92 10.72 -28.86
CA VAL A 180 -26.83 10.52 -27.90
C VAL A 180 -25.59 10.09 -28.65
N ASP A 181 -24.45 10.71 -28.33
CA ASP A 181 -23.14 10.30 -28.81
C ASP A 181 -22.22 9.93 -27.64
N LEU A 182 -21.45 8.87 -27.83
CA LEU A 182 -20.31 8.52 -26.99
C LEU A 182 -19.03 8.58 -27.82
N ILE A 183 -17.98 9.19 -27.28
CA ILE A 183 -16.69 9.36 -27.95
C ILE A 183 -15.58 8.97 -26.98
N ALA A 184 -14.74 8.01 -27.35
CA ALA A 184 -13.58 7.55 -26.59
C ALA A 184 -12.28 7.99 -27.27
N THR A 185 -11.16 7.92 -26.54
CA THR A 185 -9.82 8.23 -27.07
C THR A 185 -8.94 6.98 -27.24
N MET A 186 -9.24 5.88 -26.53
CA MET A 186 -8.42 4.67 -26.51
C MET A 186 -9.17 3.36 -26.81
N GLY A 187 -10.50 3.34 -26.69
CA GLY A 187 -11.32 2.14 -26.91
C GLY A 187 -12.42 2.34 -27.94
N THR A 188 -13.10 1.24 -28.27
CA THR A 188 -14.21 1.23 -29.21
C THR A 188 -15.50 0.83 -28.51
N PHE A 189 -16.63 1.26 -29.06
CA PHE A 189 -17.95 0.97 -28.51
C PHE A 189 -18.70 -0.07 -29.35
N ASN A 190 -19.56 -0.83 -28.68
CA ASN A 190 -20.50 -1.75 -29.32
C ASN A 190 -21.75 -1.91 -28.44
N THR A 191 -22.77 -2.61 -28.91
CA THR A 191 -23.99 -2.89 -28.12
C THR A 191 -24.16 -4.37 -27.85
N ALA A 192 -24.29 -4.77 -26.59
CA ALA A 192 -24.49 -6.17 -26.19
C ALA A 192 -25.86 -6.72 -26.64
N ALA A 193 -26.85 -5.84 -26.80
CA ALA A 193 -28.17 -6.15 -27.27
C ALA A 193 -28.74 -4.99 -28.10
N LEU A 194 -29.72 -5.29 -28.94
CA LEU A 194 -30.46 -4.33 -29.75
C LEU A 194 -31.85 -4.13 -29.19
N VAL A 195 -32.29 -2.88 -29.14
CA VAL A 195 -33.65 -2.48 -28.74
C VAL A 195 -34.38 -1.93 -29.96
N ASP A 196 -35.63 -2.33 -30.14
CA ASP A 196 -36.46 -1.83 -31.24
C ASP A 196 -36.63 -0.31 -31.16
N GLU A 197 -36.82 0.33 -32.33
CA GLU A 197 -36.97 1.79 -32.47
C GLU A 197 -35.71 2.62 -32.13
N VAL A 198 -34.54 2.00 -31.96
CA VAL A 198 -33.26 2.70 -31.78
C VAL A 198 -32.34 2.46 -32.96
N GLN A 199 -31.90 3.54 -33.60
CA GLN A 199 -30.88 3.50 -34.64
C GLN A 199 -29.50 3.66 -34.00
N VAL A 200 -28.59 2.72 -34.29
CA VAL A 200 -27.21 2.70 -33.80
C VAL A 200 -26.26 2.91 -34.98
N LYS A 201 -25.28 3.80 -34.84
CA LYS A 201 -24.21 4.05 -35.83
C LYS A 201 -22.84 4.10 -35.15
N GLY A 202 -21.79 3.64 -35.82
CA GLY A 202 -20.41 3.67 -35.29
C GLY A 202 -20.06 2.48 -34.39
N GLU A 203 -20.69 1.32 -34.58
CA GLU A 203 -20.29 0.11 -33.84
C GLU A 203 -18.89 -0.35 -34.26
N GLY A 204 -18.06 -0.70 -33.27
CA GLY A 204 -16.66 -1.05 -33.49
C GLY A 204 -15.73 0.17 -33.67
N GLU A 205 -16.26 1.39 -33.61
CA GLU A 205 -15.50 2.63 -33.72
C GLU A 205 -15.31 3.30 -32.36
N MET A 206 -14.45 4.32 -32.30
CA MET A 206 -14.25 5.15 -31.10
C MET A 206 -15.40 6.12 -30.84
N GLN A 207 -16.33 6.26 -31.79
CA GLN A 207 -17.54 7.06 -31.67
C GLN A 207 -18.75 6.20 -31.98
N ILE A 208 -19.76 6.23 -31.11
CA ILE A 208 -21.05 5.56 -31.34
C ILE A 208 -22.19 6.55 -31.11
N SER A 209 -23.20 6.48 -31.96
CA SER A 209 -24.36 7.37 -31.95
C SER A 209 -25.66 6.58 -31.88
N PHE A 210 -26.57 7.04 -31.03
CA PHE A 210 -27.89 6.46 -30.81
C PHE A 210 -28.98 7.47 -31.12
N VAL A 211 -29.96 7.09 -31.93
CA VAL A 211 -31.09 7.95 -32.29
C VAL A 211 -32.40 7.20 -32.08
N SER A 212 -33.34 7.79 -31.33
CA SER A 212 -34.70 7.24 -31.17
C SER A 212 -35.74 8.35 -30.98
N ARG A 213 -37.00 8.03 -31.28
CA ARG A 213 -38.15 8.88 -30.93
C ARG A 213 -38.71 8.54 -29.55
N SER A 214 -38.38 7.38 -29.00
CA SER A 214 -38.78 6.91 -27.67
C SER A 214 -37.62 7.08 -26.69
N LEU A 215 -37.81 7.90 -25.66
CA LEU A 215 -36.80 8.06 -24.59
C LEU A 215 -36.57 6.75 -23.85
N ALA A 216 -37.64 5.98 -23.62
CA ALA A 216 -37.57 4.72 -22.90
C ALA A 216 -36.78 3.66 -23.69
N SER A 217 -37.03 3.55 -25.01
CA SER A 217 -36.27 2.65 -25.89
C SER A 217 -34.80 3.08 -25.98
N LEU A 218 -34.52 4.40 -26.06
CA LEU A 218 -33.16 4.92 -26.05
C LEU A 218 -32.43 4.55 -24.75
N ASN A 219 -33.04 4.81 -23.58
CA ASN A 219 -32.42 4.50 -22.29
C ASN A 219 -32.21 3.00 -22.11
N ARG A 220 -33.16 2.17 -22.55
CA ARG A 220 -32.97 0.71 -22.60
C ARG A 220 -31.80 0.30 -23.47
N GLN A 221 -31.58 0.96 -24.61
CA GLN A 221 -30.43 0.68 -25.48
C GLN A 221 -29.09 1.08 -24.82
N LEU A 222 -29.07 2.17 -24.04
CA LEU A 222 -27.87 2.66 -23.36
C LEU A 222 -27.37 1.71 -22.26
N GLU A 223 -28.25 0.92 -21.64
CA GLU A 223 -27.89 -0.13 -20.66
C GLU A 223 -27.00 -1.22 -21.27
N PHE A 224 -27.05 -1.40 -22.60
CA PHE A 224 -26.31 -2.43 -23.31
C PHE A 224 -25.05 -1.91 -24.00
N VAL A 225 -24.65 -0.65 -23.76
CA VAL A 225 -23.42 -0.10 -24.34
C VAL A 225 -22.21 -0.78 -23.71
N THR A 226 -21.33 -1.25 -24.57
CA THR A 226 -20.07 -1.87 -24.21
C THR A 226 -18.90 -1.00 -24.61
N TYR A 227 -17.85 -1.03 -23.80
CA TYR A 227 -16.55 -0.44 -24.08
C TYR A 227 -15.52 -1.57 -24.22
N THR A 228 -14.74 -1.53 -25.29
CA THR A 228 -13.60 -2.43 -25.50
C THR A 228 -12.31 -1.64 -25.59
N ASN A 229 -11.37 -1.91 -24.69
CA ASN A 229 -10.03 -1.33 -24.81
C ASN A 229 -9.28 -1.95 -26.00
N THR A 230 -8.71 -1.13 -26.89
CA THR A 230 -7.93 -1.60 -28.05
C THR A 230 -6.42 -1.40 -27.90
N ARG A 231 -5.99 -0.63 -26.90
CA ARG A 231 -4.58 -0.35 -26.61
C ARG A 231 -4.17 -0.97 -25.29
N PHE A 232 -3.25 -1.93 -25.35
CA PHE A 232 -2.66 -2.48 -24.14
C PHE A 232 -1.81 -1.42 -23.44
N HIS A 233 -2.14 -1.16 -22.18
CA HIS A 233 -1.30 -0.44 -21.24
C HIS A 233 -1.55 -1.02 -19.84
N PRO A 234 -0.50 -1.24 -19.02
CA PRO A 234 -0.65 -1.91 -17.73
C PRO A 234 -1.47 -1.10 -16.71
N ASN A 235 -1.39 0.24 -16.78
CA ASN A 235 -2.16 1.15 -15.93
C ASN A 235 -2.37 2.51 -16.62
N THR A 236 -3.49 2.70 -17.31
CA THR A 236 -3.86 3.98 -17.93
C THR A 236 -5.35 4.24 -17.73
N ALA A 237 -5.87 5.32 -18.31
CA ALA A 237 -7.29 5.57 -18.36
C ALA A 237 -7.71 6.22 -19.68
N ASP A 238 -8.90 5.87 -20.15
CA ASP A 238 -9.54 6.50 -21.30
C ASP A 238 -10.55 7.54 -20.82
N ILE A 239 -10.69 8.65 -21.55
CA ILE A 239 -11.70 9.66 -21.32
C ILE A 239 -12.82 9.44 -22.34
N VAL A 240 -14.01 9.16 -21.84
CA VAL A 240 -15.23 9.03 -22.64
C VAL A 240 -16.06 10.29 -22.51
N GLN A 241 -16.36 10.93 -23.64
CA GLN A 241 -17.34 12.01 -23.74
C GLN A 241 -18.73 11.42 -24.00
N PHE A 242 -19.72 11.89 -23.27
CA PHE A 242 -21.13 11.57 -23.44
C PHE A 242 -21.90 12.84 -23.79
N LYS A 243 -22.55 12.88 -24.96
CA LYS A 243 -23.20 14.07 -25.50
C LYS A 243 -24.66 13.79 -25.83
N ALA A 244 -25.52 14.76 -25.55
CA ALA A 244 -26.89 14.81 -26.06
C ALA A 244 -27.30 16.26 -26.36
N GLY A 245 -27.26 16.65 -27.64
CA GLY A 245 -27.53 18.04 -28.03
C GLY A 245 -26.50 19.00 -27.43
N VAL A 246 -26.96 19.93 -26.58
CA VAL A 246 -26.08 20.90 -25.89
C VAL A 246 -25.47 20.35 -24.61
N PHE A 247 -25.95 19.21 -24.12
CA PHE A 247 -25.45 18.60 -22.90
C PHE A 247 -24.23 17.75 -23.22
N GLN A 248 -23.17 17.94 -22.44
CA GLN A 248 -21.94 17.16 -22.55
C GLN A 248 -21.43 16.83 -21.16
N ALA A 249 -20.99 15.59 -20.99
CA ALA A 249 -20.30 15.08 -19.82
C ALA A 249 -19.05 14.32 -20.26
N SER A 250 -18.10 14.17 -19.35
CA SER A 250 -16.94 13.29 -19.52
C SER A 250 -16.79 12.39 -18.31
N PHE A 251 -16.40 11.15 -18.55
CA PHE A 251 -16.02 10.22 -17.50
C PHE A 251 -14.82 9.38 -17.89
N THR A 252 -14.24 8.73 -16.91
CA THR A 252 -12.99 7.99 -17.07
C THR A 252 -13.23 6.49 -16.98
N VAL A 253 -12.64 5.74 -17.92
CA VAL A 253 -12.55 4.27 -17.86
C VAL A 253 -11.13 3.90 -17.50
N LYS A 254 -10.90 3.40 -16.27
CA LYS A 254 -9.58 2.91 -15.83
C LYS A 254 -9.24 1.63 -16.61
N ILE A 255 -8.14 1.65 -17.35
CA ILE A 255 -7.63 0.48 -18.10
C ILE A 255 -6.42 -0.05 -17.34
N ARG A 256 -6.63 -1.10 -16.54
CA ARG A 256 -5.56 -1.71 -15.75
C ARG A 256 -5.87 -3.15 -15.37
N HIS A 257 -4.83 -3.89 -15.03
CA HIS A 257 -5.05 -5.08 -14.22
C HIS A 257 -5.34 -4.65 -12.78
N PRO A 258 -6.37 -5.21 -12.12
CA PRO A 258 -6.53 -5.03 -10.68
C PRO A 258 -5.24 -5.44 -9.97
N PRO A 259 -4.85 -4.76 -8.88
CA PRO A 259 -3.65 -5.12 -8.12
C PRO A 259 -3.63 -6.62 -7.81
N MET A 260 -2.56 -7.29 -8.22
CA MET A 260 -2.46 -8.75 -8.07
C MET A 260 -2.24 -9.07 -6.59
N PRO A 261 -3.16 -9.81 -5.94
CA PRO A 261 -2.98 -10.19 -4.55
C PRO A 261 -1.80 -11.15 -4.44
N LYS A 262 -0.92 -10.87 -3.48
CA LYS A 262 0.14 -11.77 -3.07
C LYS A 262 -0.06 -12.09 -1.59
N PHE A 263 -0.38 -13.35 -1.33
CA PHE A 263 -0.62 -13.81 0.03
C PHE A 263 0.58 -14.61 0.48
N TYR A 264 1.06 -14.31 1.69
CA TYR A 264 1.80 -15.33 2.43
C TYR A 264 0.89 -16.55 2.57
N ASN A 265 1.43 -17.75 2.51
CA ASN A 265 0.68 -18.98 2.78
C ASN A 265 1.57 -19.89 3.63
N PRO A 266 1.31 -20.03 4.94
CA PRO A 266 2.07 -20.97 5.77
C PRO A 266 1.81 -22.43 5.37
N GLY A 267 0.83 -22.70 4.50
CA GLY A 267 0.40 -24.03 4.11
C GLY A 267 -0.77 -24.53 4.98
N PRO A 268 -1.57 -25.49 4.49
CA PRO A 268 -2.79 -25.94 5.17
C PRO A 268 -2.55 -26.71 6.48
N LYS A 269 -1.29 -27.05 6.78
CA LYS A 269 -0.88 -27.87 7.92
C LYS A 269 -0.21 -27.08 9.06
N ASN A 270 0.16 -25.82 8.81
CA ASN A 270 0.88 -25.02 9.78
C ASN A 270 -0.08 -24.13 10.57
N GLU A 271 0.04 -24.17 11.90
CA GLU A 271 -0.67 -23.26 12.79
C GLU A 271 -0.08 -21.85 12.69
N TYR A 272 -0.94 -20.83 12.83
CA TYR A 272 -0.52 -19.44 12.89
C TYR A 272 0.19 -19.15 14.21
N ASN A 273 1.51 -19.31 14.20
CA ASN A 273 2.41 -18.83 15.26
C ASN A 273 3.27 -17.67 14.71
N VAL A 274 3.70 -16.77 15.59
CA VAL A 274 4.55 -15.62 15.27
C VAL A 274 5.82 -16.04 14.50
N SER A 275 6.41 -17.20 14.82
CA SER A 275 7.60 -17.72 14.11
C SER A 275 7.35 -18.11 12.65
N ALA A 276 6.10 -18.41 12.28
CA ALA A 276 5.74 -18.63 10.87
C ALA A 276 5.46 -17.31 10.15
N LEU A 277 5.04 -16.27 10.87
CA LEU A 277 4.65 -15.00 10.29
C LEU A 277 5.78 -13.99 10.18
N VAL A 278 6.80 -14.10 11.03
CA VAL A 278 7.84 -13.10 11.20
C VAL A 278 9.21 -13.74 11.02
N THR A 279 10.06 -13.10 10.22
CA THR A 279 11.51 -13.32 10.19
C THR A 279 12.19 -12.08 10.74
N ILE A 280 13.19 -12.27 11.59
CA ILE A 280 14.04 -11.18 12.09
C ILE A 280 15.17 -10.99 11.09
N ALA A 281 15.35 -9.76 10.62
CA ALA A 281 16.43 -9.39 9.71
C ALA A 281 17.37 -8.40 10.42
N THR A 282 18.66 -8.65 10.29
CA THR A 282 19.70 -7.77 10.83
C THR A 282 20.91 -7.71 9.91
N LYS A 283 21.77 -6.73 10.16
CA LYS A 283 23.04 -6.54 9.46
C LYS A 283 24.15 -6.31 10.47
N THR A 284 25.25 -7.03 10.30
CA THR A 284 26.45 -6.87 11.14
C THR A 284 27.67 -6.41 10.35
N PHE A 285 28.64 -5.85 11.06
CA PHE A 285 29.99 -5.52 10.56
C PHE A 285 30.95 -5.49 11.74
N LEU A 286 31.88 -6.44 11.83
CA LEU A 286 32.88 -6.56 12.90
C LEU A 286 32.35 -6.77 14.34
N ARG A 287 31.03 -6.77 14.58
CA ARG A 287 30.39 -6.77 15.91
C ARG A 287 29.78 -8.13 16.31
N TYR A 288 30.53 -9.21 16.13
CA TYR A 288 30.05 -10.57 16.39
C TYR A 288 29.66 -10.84 17.85
N ASP A 289 30.28 -10.15 18.82
CA ASP A 289 29.90 -10.24 20.23
C ASP A 289 28.49 -9.68 20.47
N LYS A 290 28.18 -8.52 19.89
CA LYS A 290 26.86 -7.90 19.95
C LYS A 290 25.81 -8.72 19.22
N LEU A 291 26.16 -9.21 18.03
CA LEU A 291 25.29 -10.10 17.26
C LEU A 291 24.96 -11.38 18.04
N GLN A 292 25.93 -11.94 18.77
CA GLN A 292 25.68 -13.11 19.62
C GLN A 292 24.73 -12.77 20.78
N ASP A 293 24.92 -11.63 21.45
CA ASP A 293 24.00 -11.16 22.51
C ASP A 293 22.55 -10.96 21.96
N LEU A 294 22.42 -10.42 20.75
CA LEU A 294 21.14 -10.30 20.04
C LEU A 294 20.53 -11.70 19.80
N ILE A 295 21.30 -12.63 19.23
CA ILE A 295 20.82 -14.00 18.94
C ILE A 295 20.38 -14.69 20.22
N ASP A 296 21.19 -14.64 21.28
CA ASP A 296 20.90 -15.30 22.55
C ASP A 296 19.62 -14.74 23.19
N SER A 297 19.47 -13.41 23.19
CA SER A 297 18.25 -12.77 23.70
C SER A 297 17.02 -13.08 22.84
N ILE A 298 17.14 -13.14 21.50
CA ILE A 298 16.05 -13.62 20.63
C ILE A 298 15.66 -15.04 21.01
N ARG A 299 16.63 -15.95 21.17
CA ARG A 299 16.37 -17.37 21.45
C ARG A 299 15.71 -17.59 22.82
N GLN A 300 15.91 -16.69 23.77
CA GLN A 300 15.21 -16.71 25.06
C GLN A 300 13.69 -16.53 24.91
N PHE A 301 13.22 -15.70 23.98
CA PHE A 301 11.80 -15.35 23.83
C PHE A 301 11.13 -16.01 22.61
N TYR A 302 11.88 -16.22 21.52
CA TYR A 302 11.41 -16.75 20.25
C TYR A 302 12.40 -17.81 19.71
N PRO A 303 12.45 -19.00 20.34
CA PRO A 303 13.49 -20.01 20.07
C PRO A 303 13.49 -20.54 18.64
N THR A 304 12.34 -20.51 17.95
CA THR A 304 12.15 -21.08 16.61
C THR A 304 12.00 -20.03 15.50
N ILE A 305 12.19 -18.74 15.81
CA ILE A 305 12.07 -17.69 14.79
C ILE A 305 13.32 -17.66 13.90
N THR A 306 13.11 -17.55 12.58
CA THR A 306 14.22 -17.40 11.63
C THR A 306 14.89 -16.04 11.80
N ILE A 307 16.22 -16.05 11.83
CA ILE A 307 17.09 -14.87 11.85
C ILE A 307 17.90 -14.86 10.56
N VAL A 308 17.73 -13.81 9.76
CA VAL A 308 18.52 -13.53 8.56
C VAL A 308 19.55 -12.47 8.87
N ILE A 309 20.82 -12.76 8.59
CA ILE A 309 21.96 -11.91 8.92
C ILE A 309 22.70 -11.57 7.64
N ALA A 310 22.75 -10.29 7.28
CA ALA A 310 23.65 -9.79 6.25
C ALA A 310 24.97 -9.31 6.89
N ASP A 311 26.10 -9.77 6.37
CA ASP A 311 27.42 -9.49 6.94
C ASP A 311 28.38 -9.01 5.85
N ASP A 312 28.86 -7.77 5.97
CA ASP A 312 29.84 -7.15 5.07
C ASP A 312 31.22 -6.99 5.71
N THR A 313 31.54 -7.83 6.70
CA THR A 313 32.88 -7.93 7.27
C THR A 313 33.87 -8.48 6.25
N GLU A 314 35.12 -8.00 6.25
CA GLU A 314 36.17 -8.42 5.30
C GLU A 314 36.50 -9.91 5.45
N ASP A 315 36.76 -10.33 6.70
CA ASP A 315 37.04 -11.70 7.10
C ASP A 315 35.88 -12.22 7.97
N PRO A 316 34.77 -12.67 7.38
CA PRO A 316 33.57 -12.99 8.14
C PRO A 316 33.74 -14.28 8.97
N LYS A 317 33.23 -14.25 10.20
CA LYS A 317 33.18 -15.44 11.07
C LYS A 317 31.86 -16.19 10.83
N PRO A 318 31.87 -17.52 10.67
CA PRO A 318 30.63 -18.28 10.52
C PRO A 318 29.71 -18.10 11.73
N VAL A 319 28.48 -17.63 11.48
CA VAL A 319 27.42 -17.59 12.49
C VAL A 319 26.48 -18.77 12.23
N THR A 320 26.50 -19.76 13.12
CA THR A 320 25.77 -21.03 12.93
C THR A 320 24.82 -21.30 14.09
N GLY A 321 23.71 -21.97 13.79
CA GLY A 321 22.71 -22.34 14.79
C GLY A 321 21.36 -22.66 14.15
N PRO A 322 20.39 -23.16 14.94
CA PRO A 322 19.06 -23.43 14.43
C PRO A 322 18.39 -22.13 13.97
N TYR A 323 17.69 -22.18 12.84
CA TYR A 323 16.97 -21.04 12.26
C TYR A 323 17.82 -19.78 12.05
N ILE A 324 19.10 -19.95 11.71
CA ILE A 324 20.02 -18.87 11.33
C ILE A 324 20.36 -19.01 9.85
N GLU A 325 20.19 -17.92 9.12
CA GLU A 325 20.64 -17.79 7.74
C GLU A 325 21.64 -16.64 7.66
N HIS A 326 22.91 -16.98 7.40
CA HIS A 326 24.03 -16.02 7.38
C HIS A 326 24.50 -15.80 5.95
N TYR A 327 24.37 -14.55 5.47
CA TYR A 327 24.69 -14.15 4.11
C TYR A 327 25.86 -13.17 4.09
N ILE A 328 26.89 -13.51 3.34
CA ILE A 328 28.11 -12.70 3.20
C ILE A 328 27.96 -11.72 2.03
N MET A 329 28.37 -10.49 2.25
CA MET A 329 28.40 -9.40 1.27
C MET A 329 29.84 -8.99 0.97
N PRO A 330 30.09 -8.27 -0.14
CA PRO A 330 31.36 -7.60 -0.35
C PRO A 330 31.72 -6.69 0.84
N PHE A 331 33.00 -6.63 1.18
CA PHE A 331 33.50 -5.84 2.31
C PHE A 331 32.98 -4.40 2.30
N GLY A 332 32.45 -3.96 3.44
CA GLY A 332 32.04 -2.58 3.66
C GLY A 332 30.95 -2.08 2.70
N LYS A 333 30.20 -2.99 2.06
CA LYS A 333 29.16 -2.64 1.08
C LYS A 333 28.10 -1.70 1.66
N GLY A 334 27.88 -1.73 2.97
CA GLY A 334 27.14 -0.71 3.68
C GLY A 334 25.78 -1.18 4.20
N TRP A 335 25.20 -0.35 5.07
CA TRP A 335 24.02 -0.68 5.85
C TRP A 335 22.76 -0.85 4.98
N PHE A 336 22.47 0.08 4.06
CA PHE A 336 21.28 0.01 3.19
C PHE A 336 21.32 -1.20 2.24
N ALA A 337 22.49 -1.48 1.67
CA ALA A 337 22.68 -2.68 0.84
C ALA A 337 22.44 -3.97 1.63
N GLY A 338 22.92 -4.03 2.89
CA GLY A 338 22.66 -5.15 3.79
C GLY A 338 21.19 -5.32 4.14
N ARG A 339 20.45 -4.22 4.32
CA ARG A 339 18.99 -4.26 4.50
C ARG A 339 18.28 -4.92 3.33
N ASN A 340 18.61 -4.49 2.10
CA ASN A 340 18.03 -5.08 0.89
C ASN A 340 18.34 -6.57 0.79
N LEU A 341 19.60 -6.97 1.05
CA LEU A 341 19.97 -8.38 1.01
C LEU A 341 19.14 -9.16 2.03
N ALA A 342 19.14 -8.76 3.30
CA ALA A 342 18.41 -9.49 4.34
C ALA A 342 16.90 -9.59 4.02
N VAL A 343 16.26 -8.47 3.66
CA VAL A 343 14.83 -8.43 3.29
C VAL A 343 14.52 -9.32 2.08
N SER A 344 15.43 -9.40 1.09
CA SER A 344 15.22 -10.25 -0.09
C SER A 344 15.17 -11.74 0.23
N GLN A 345 15.81 -12.18 1.33
CA GLN A 345 15.82 -13.57 1.77
C GLN A 345 14.61 -13.91 2.65
N VAL A 346 13.84 -12.91 3.12
CA VAL A 346 12.65 -13.16 3.94
C VAL A 346 11.51 -13.79 3.13
N ALA A 347 11.07 -14.96 3.59
CA ALA A 347 9.94 -15.70 3.02
C ALA A 347 8.61 -15.54 3.80
N THR A 348 8.65 -14.98 5.01
CA THR A 348 7.49 -14.79 5.88
C THR A 348 6.65 -13.57 5.50
N LYS A 349 5.43 -13.48 6.04
CA LYS A 349 4.50 -12.35 5.80
C LYS A 349 5.09 -11.01 6.25
N TYR A 350 5.78 -11.02 7.38
CA TYR A 350 6.36 -9.86 8.03
C TYR A 350 7.87 -10.04 8.22
N VAL A 351 8.58 -8.92 8.14
CA VAL A 351 9.98 -8.82 8.53
C VAL A 351 10.08 -7.85 9.71
N LEU A 352 10.84 -8.24 10.73
CA LEU A 352 11.25 -7.33 11.80
C LEU A 352 12.69 -6.88 11.51
N TRP A 353 12.91 -5.59 11.36
CA TRP A 353 14.26 -5.03 11.32
C TRP A 353 14.78 -4.77 12.74
N VAL A 354 15.99 -5.23 13.03
CA VAL A 354 16.74 -4.94 14.26
C VAL A 354 18.20 -4.65 13.95
N ASP A 355 18.81 -3.75 14.73
CA ASP A 355 20.25 -3.56 14.70
C ASP A 355 20.94 -4.67 15.53
N ASP A 356 22.18 -5.04 15.16
CA ASP A 356 22.94 -6.16 15.76
C ASP A 356 23.37 -5.92 17.21
N ASP A 357 23.14 -4.73 17.75
CA ASP A 357 23.39 -4.34 19.14
C ASP A 357 22.09 -4.16 19.95
N PHE A 358 20.96 -4.67 19.46
CA PHE A 358 19.73 -4.74 20.23
C PHE A 358 19.62 -6.01 21.08
N ILE A 359 18.83 -5.91 22.16
CA ILE A 359 18.61 -6.97 23.14
C ILE A 359 17.11 -7.14 23.35
N PHE A 360 16.63 -8.35 23.11
CA PHE A 360 15.23 -8.71 23.35
C PHE A 360 14.97 -8.83 24.86
N THR A 361 13.81 -8.34 25.27
CA THR A 361 13.37 -8.39 26.66
C THR A 361 11.92 -8.88 26.75
N SER A 362 11.40 -9.01 27.97
CA SER A 362 9.99 -9.31 28.18
C SER A 362 9.04 -8.25 27.58
N SER A 363 9.54 -7.03 27.32
CA SER A 363 8.80 -5.93 26.68
C SER A 363 8.83 -5.97 25.14
N THR A 364 9.58 -6.89 24.53
CA THR A 364 9.71 -7.02 23.07
C THR A 364 8.66 -8.02 22.55
N LYS A 365 7.42 -7.56 22.34
CA LYS A 365 6.26 -8.38 21.97
C LYS A 365 5.96 -8.35 20.46
N LEU A 366 6.40 -9.38 19.74
CA LEU A 366 6.19 -9.49 18.29
C LEU A 366 4.73 -9.77 17.92
N GLU A 367 4.02 -10.52 18.77
CA GLU A 367 2.60 -10.82 18.59
C GLU A 367 1.76 -9.53 18.55
N LYS A 368 2.15 -8.54 19.36
CA LYS A 368 1.46 -7.25 19.38
C LYS A 368 1.69 -6.47 18.08
N MET A 369 2.91 -6.47 17.56
CA MET A 369 3.21 -5.86 16.25
C MET A 369 2.41 -6.53 15.12
N VAL A 370 2.32 -7.87 15.15
CA VAL A 370 1.49 -8.64 14.19
C VAL A 370 0.01 -8.27 14.33
N ASP A 371 -0.53 -8.22 15.54
CA ASP A 371 -1.95 -7.89 15.77
C ASP A 371 -2.29 -6.50 15.21
N ILE A 372 -1.43 -5.52 15.44
CA ILE A 372 -1.58 -4.16 14.88
C ILE A 372 -1.62 -4.21 13.36
N LEU A 373 -0.66 -4.89 12.72
CA LEU A 373 -0.61 -4.96 11.26
C LEU A 373 -1.81 -5.75 10.68
N GLU A 374 -2.32 -6.78 11.35
CA GLU A 374 -3.49 -7.54 10.89
C GLU A 374 -4.82 -6.80 11.07
N ARG A 375 -4.92 -5.95 12.10
CA ARG A 375 -6.14 -5.21 12.47
C ARG A 375 -6.13 -3.75 12.01
N THR A 376 -5.16 -3.32 11.22
CA THR A 376 -5.11 -1.95 10.67
C THR A 376 -4.73 -1.98 9.19
N THR A 377 -4.77 -0.81 8.55
CA THR A 377 -4.23 -0.63 7.20
C THR A 377 -2.72 -0.33 7.18
N LEU A 378 -2.04 -0.36 8.33
CA LEU A 378 -0.61 -0.13 8.41
C LEU A 378 0.19 -1.16 7.61
N ASP A 379 1.24 -0.66 6.97
CA ASP A 379 2.25 -1.46 6.28
C ASP A 379 3.48 -1.71 7.15
N LEU A 380 3.72 -0.82 8.14
CA LEU A 380 4.87 -0.84 9.04
C LEU A 380 4.49 -0.30 10.42
N VAL A 381 4.98 -0.95 11.48
CA VAL A 381 4.85 -0.48 12.86
C VAL A 381 6.20 -0.50 13.59
N GLY A 382 6.62 0.64 14.10
CA GLY A 382 7.80 0.81 14.93
C GLY A 382 7.52 0.63 16.42
N GLY A 383 8.54 0.24 17.18
CA GLY A 383 8.52 0.24 18.64
C GLY A 383 9.32 1.40 19.24
N ALA A 384 9.76 1.22 20.48
CA ALA A 384 10.72 2.09 21.14
C ALA A 384 12.03 1.35 21.46
N VAL A 385 13.13 2.08 21.49
CA VAL A 385 14.45 1.58 21.87
C VAL A 385 14.84 2.17 23.23
N ARG A 386 15.14 1.30 24.19
CA ARG A 386 15.58 1.69 25.53
C ARG A 386 17.10 1.58 25.64
N GLU A 387 17.73 2.72 25.83
CA GLU A 387 19.17 2.83 26.13
C GLU A 387 19.48 2.30 27.53
N VAL A 388 20.75 1.95 27.78
CA VAL A 388 21.22 1.44 29.09
C VAL A 388 21.04 2.46 30.22
N THR A 389 20.95 3.76 29.88
CA THR A 389 20.63 4.83 30.83
C THR A 389 19.17 4.80 31.32
N GLY A 390 18.33 3.97 30.72
CA GLY A 390 16.88 3.91 30.95
C GLY A 390 16.07 4.83 30.04
N TYR A 391 16.72 5.73 29.31
CA TYR A 391 16.05 6.59 28.32
C TYR A 391 15.44 5.75 27.20
N THR A 392 14.18 6.02 26.84
CA THR A 392 13.45 5.28 25.81
C THR A 392 13.08 6.23 24.67
N ALA A 393 13.50 5.89 23.45
CA ALA A 393 13.31 6.70 22.26
C ALA A 393 12.44 5.98 21.22
N THR A 394 11.56 6.73 20.55
CA THR A 394 10.70 6.22 19.47
C THR A 394 11.07 6.80 18.10
N TYR A 395 11.81 7.92 18.08
CA TYR A 395 12.29 8.61 16.86
C TYR A 395 11.19 8.80 15.80
N ARG A 396 10.07 9.41 16.21
CA ARG A 396 8.88 9.61 15.37
C ARG A 396 8.96 10.94 14.63
N HIS A 397 8.70 10.92 13.33
CA HIS A 397 8.64 12.14 12.51
C HIS A 397 7.33 12.21 11.72
N ILE A 398 6.87 13.44 11.52
CA ILE A 398 5.91 13.84 10.50
C ILE A 398 6.71 14.38 9.32
N ILE A 399 6.41 13.90 8.12
CA ILE A 399 7.06 14.33 6.88
C ILE A 399 5.98 14.79 5.91
N SER A 400 6.13 16.00 5.38
CA SER A 400 5.22 16.57 4.38
C SER A 400 5.98 17.20 3.21
N THR A 401 5.29 17.31 2.07
CA THR A 401 5.85 17.88 0.85
C THR A 401 4.94 18.98 0.30
N ASP A 402 5.52 20.09 -0.12
CA ASP A 402 4.84 21.15 -0.84
C ASP A 402 5.18 21.05 -2.33
N ALA A 403 4.14 21.10 -3.18
CA ALA A 403 4.30 21.07 -4.63
C ALA A 403 5.03 22.33 -5.10
N GLY A 404 6.11 22.13 -5.86
CA GLY A 404 6.92 23.18 -6.42
C GLY A 404 6.62 23.47 -7.89
N ASP A 405 7.62 24.03 -8.55
CA ASP A 405 7.65 24.31 -9.99
C ASP A 405 8.62 23.35 -10.70
N GLU A 406 9.11 23.75 -11.88
CA GLU A 406 10.06 22.95 -12.67
C GLU A 406 11.38 22.65 -11.93
N GLU A 407 11.73 23.40 -10.87
CA GLU A 407 12.93 23.16 -10.07
C GLU A 407 12.74 22.07 -9.00
N GLY A 408 11.49 21.72 -8.68
CA GLY A 408 11.16 20.65 -7.75
C GLY A 408 10.42 21.07 -6.48
N ASP A 409 10.04 20.06 -5.69
CA ASP A 409 9.18 20.17 -4.51
C ASP A 409 9.97 20.59 -3.26
N CYS A 410 9.27 20.88 -2.17
CA CYS A 410 9.88 21.22 -0.88
C CYS A 410 9.52 20.20 0.20
N LEU A 411 10.51 19.75 0.98
CA LEU A 411 10.36 18.73 2.02
C LEU A 411 10.36 19.36 3.42
N HIS A 412 9.44 18.92 4.28
CA HIS A 412 9.35 19.35 5.67
C HIS A 412 9.38 18.13 6.59
N ILE A 413 10.29 18.15 7.56
CA ILE A 413 10.51 17.07 8.53
C ILE A 413 10.32 17.66 9.92
N ARG A 414 9.39 17.11 10.71
CA ARG A 414 9.12 17.55 12.09
C ARG A 414 9.09 16.36 13.02
N THR A 415 9.66 16.50 14.21
CA THR A 415 9.53 15.50 15.27
C THR A 415 8.07 15.47 15.74
N GLY A 416 7.44 14.29 15.74
CA GLY A 416 6.03 14.18 16.14
C GLY A 416 5.29 12.97 15.57
N PHE A 417 3.96 13.03 15.67
CA PHE A 417 3.02 12.04 15.14
C PHE A 417 1.69 12.71 14.79
N HIS A 418 0.90 12.08 13.92
CA HIS A 418 -0.37 12.63 13.43
C HIS A 418 -1.52 12.45 14.42
N HIS A 419 -1.84 11.20 14.78
CA HIS A 419 -2.98 10.87 15.63
C HIS A 419 -2.82 9.49 16.28
N VAL A 420 -3.63 9.19 17.30
CA VAL A 420 -3.68 7.89 17.97
C VAL A 420 -4.51 6.90 17.14
N ILE A 421 -4.14 5.62 17.21
CA ILE A 421 -4.83 4.53 16.51
C ILE A 421 -5.93 3.97 17.41
N GLU A 422 -7.17 3.96 16.93
CA GLU A 422 -8.29 3.36 17.66
C GLU A 422 -8.04 1.87 17.97
N GLY A 423 -8.34 1.46 19.20
CA GLY A 423 -8.06 0.11 19.68
C GLY A 423 -6.61 -0.16 20.08
N PHE A 424 -5.68 0.77 19.80
CA PHE A 424 -4.26 0.68 20.18
C PHE A 424 -3.76 2.02 20.77
N PRO A 425 -4.12 2.35 22.03
CA PRO A 425 -3.91 3.70 22.59
C PRO A 425 -2.44 4.12 22.75
N ASN A 426 -1.52 3.14 22.85
CA ASN A 426 -0.07 3.39 22.93
C ASN A 426 0.59 3.48 21.55
N CYS A 427 -0.21 3.52 20.48
CA CYS A 427 0.25 3.53 19.10
C CYS A 427 -0.31 4.75 18.35
N VAL A 428 0.54 5.36 17.55
CA VAL A 428 0.25 6.57 16.77
C VAL A 428 0.64 6.39 15.31
N VAL A 429 0.02 7.15 14.42
CA VAL A 429 0.43 7.26 13.01
C VAL A 429 1.56 8.28 12.89
N ALA A 430 2.62 7.93 12.16
CA ALA A 430 3.79 8.78 11.89
C ALA A 430 4.29 8.48 10.47
N ASP A 431 5.23 9.26 9.95
CA ASP A 431 5.81 9.04 8.61
C ASP A 431 7.16 8.34 8.68
N ALA A 432 7.91 8.52 9.78
CA ALA A 432 9.15 7.78 10.05
C ALA A 432 9.25 7.35 11.51
N VAL A 433 9.94 6.23 11.74
CA VAL A 433 10.10 5.60 13.07
C VAL A 433 11.53 5.11 13.30
N ILE A 434 11.91 4.89 14.56
CA ILE A 434 13.23 4.34 14.93
C ILE A 434 13.54 2.98 14.27
N ASN A 435 14.83 2.59 14.21
CA ASN A 435 15.33 1.35 13.57
C ASN A 435 14.92 0.04 14.27
N PHE A 436 13.76 0.03 14.91
CA PHE A 436 13.11 -1.15 15.45
C PHE A 436 11.66 -1.15 14.96
N PHE A 437 11.40 -1.86 13.87
CA PHE A 437 10.08 -1.90 13.26
C PHE A 437 9.78 -3.24 12.58
N MET A 438 8.50 -3.60 12.58
CA MET A 438 7.97 -4.71 11.81
C MET A 438 7.23 -4.18 10.58
N ALA A 439 7.49 -4.75 9.42
CA ALA A 439 6.86 -4.35 8.17
C ALA A 439 6.33 -5.54 7.38
N ARG A 440 5.32 -5.30 6.55
CA ARG A 440 4.90 -6.25 5.51
C ARG A 440 6.05 -6.43 4.52
N LYS A 441 6.49 -7.67 4.32
CA LYS A 441 7.67 -7.99 3.50
C LYS A 441 7.59 -7.41 2.08
N GLU A 442 6.39 -7.38 1.50
CA GLU A 442 6.19 -6.87 0.15
C GLU A 442 6.34 -5.35 0.04
N LYS A 443 5.90 -4.63 1.08
CA LYS A 443 5.89 -3.15 1.09
C LYS A 443 7.28 -2.58 1.30
N ILE A 444 8.02 -3.13 2.26
CA ILE A 444 9.43 -2.76 2.47
C ILE A 444 10.29 -3.13 1.26
N GLY A 445 10.02 -4.27 0.60
CA GLY A 445 10.71 -4.66 -0.64
C GLY A 445 10.34 -3.80 -1.85
N GLN A 446 9.13 -3.26 -1.90
CA GLN A 446 8.68 -2.35 -2.97
C GLN A 446 9.38 -0.99 -2.88
N VAL A 447 9.52 -0.43 -1.68
CA VAL A 447 10.22 0.85 -1.47
C VAL A 447 11.72 0.66 -1.63
N GLY A 448 12.29 -0.35 -0.96
CA GLY A 448 13.72 -0.65 -1.01
C GLY A 448 14.57 0.38 -0.27
N PHE A 449 15.83 0.02 -0.02
CA PHE A 449 16.82 0.88 0.63
C PHE A 449 17.85 1.34 -0.41
N ASP A 450 18.12 2.64 -0.56
CA ASP A 450 19.11 3.11 -1.54
C ASP A 450 20.55 2.66 -1.15
N PRO A 451 21.19 1.75 -1.90
CA PRO A 451 22.50 1.21 -1.52
C PRO A 451 23.64 2.22 -1.66
N ARG A 452 23.39 3.42 -2.23
CA ARG A 452 24.36 4.52 -2.24
C ARG A 452 24.56 5.12 -0.85
N LEU A 453 23.58 4.96 0.04
CA LEU A 453 23.67 5.36 1.45
C LEU A 453 24.36 4.27 2.26
N ALA A 454 25.67 4.39 2.43
CA ALA A 454 26.44 3.35 3.12
C ALA A 454 26.24 3.33 4.65
N ARG A 455 25.98 4.48 5.29
CA ARG A 455 26.10 4.64 6.76
C ARG A 455 25.02 5.52 7.43
N VAL A 456 24.54 6.56 6.75
CA VAL A 456 23.57 7.55 7.26
C VAL A 456 22.44 7.66 6.24
N GLY A 457 21.23 7.94 6.70
CA GLY A 457 20.06 8.07 5.82
C GLY A 457 18.75 7.58 6.44
N HIS A 458 18.61 7.62 7.77
CA HIS A 458 17.49 6.99 8.48
C HIS A 458 16.12 7.35 7.89
N LEU A 459 15.95 8.61 7.48
CA LEU A 459 14.71 9.13 6.90
C LEU A 459 14.54 8.82 5.42
N ALA A 460 15.62 8.54 4.67
CA ALA A 460 15.59 8.34 3.23
C ALA A 460 14.62 7.23 2.80
N PHE A 461 14.60 6.10 3.52
CA PHE A 461 13.64 5.01 3.26
C PHE A 461 12.19 5.46 3.43
N PHE A 462 11.91 6.26 4.45
CA PHE A 462 10.55 6.73 4.72
C PHE A 462 10.12 7.81 3.72
N ILE A 463 11.05 8.68 3.31
CA ILE A 463 10.82 9.68 2.25
C ILE A 463 10.51 9.01 0.92
N ASP A 464 11.30 7.99 0.53
CA ASP A 464 11.02 7.18 -0.67
C ASP A 464 9.69 6.41 -0.57
N GLY A 465 9.24 6.14 0.65
CA GLY A 465 7.99 5.46 0.95
C GLY A 465 6.75 6.36 1.04
N LEU A 466 6.90 7.69 0.96
CA LEU A 466 5.76 8.62 1.04
C LEU A 466 4.72 8.32 -0.04
N GLY A 467 3.45 8.35 0.35
CA GLY A 467 2.32 7.98 -0.53
C GLY A 467 2.16 6.48 -0.80
N SER A 468 3.12 5.63 -0.38
CA SER A 468 3.08 4.17 -0.61
C SER A 468 3.05 3.34 0.68
N LEU A 469 3.65 3.84 1.76
CA LEU A 469 3.68 3.23 3.09
C LEU A 469 2.70 3.93 4.03
N HIS A 470 1.97 3.12 4.80
CA HIS A 470 1.24 3.59 5.98
C HIS A 470 1.98 3.15 7.24
N VAL A 471 2.51 4.12 8.00
CA VAL A 471 3.47 3.88 9.10
C VAL A 471 2.85 4.22 10.46
N GLY A 472 3.09 3.36 11.45
CA GLY A 472 2.72 3.59 12.85
C GLY A 472 3.90 3.38 13.80
N SER A 473 3.77 3.88 15.03
CA SER A 473 4.76 3.70 16.10
C SER A 473 4.07 3.47 17.44
N CYS A 474 4.55 2.51 18.23
CA CYS A 474 4.08 2.23 19.58
C CYS A 474 5.20 2.44 20.60
N ASP A 475 4.91 3.06 21.75
CA ASP A 475 5.91 3.27 22.81
C ASP A 475 5.98 2.15 23.84
N ASP A 476 5.01 1.23 23.84
CA ASP A 476 4.94 0.12 24.81
C ASP A 476 5.47 -1.22 24.26
N ILE A 477 5.97 -1.24 23.02
CA ILE A 477 6.74 -2.35 22.46
C ILE A 477 8.19 -1.92 22.43
N ILE A 478 8.99 -2.46 23.36
CA ILE A 478 10.30 -1.90 23.68
C ILE A 478 11.38 -2.96 23.47
N ILE A 479 12.44 -2.57 22.76
CA ILE A 479 13.69 -3.32 22.66
C ILE A 479 14.80 -2.59 23.41
N SER A 480 15.72 -3.32 24.02
CA SER A 480 16.86 -2.70 24.70
C SER A 480 18.03 -2.52 23.74
N HIS A 481 18.85 -1.50 23.99
CA HIS A 481 20.09 -1.27 23.27
C HIS A 481 21.27 -1.70 24.14
N ALA A 482 22.24 -2.42 23.57
CA ALA A 482 23.49 -2.76 24.25
C ALA A 482 24.30 -1.49 24.57
N SER A 483 25.05 -1.49 25.67
CA SER A 483 25.76 -0.30 26.14
C SER A 483 26.81 0.19 25.13
N LYS A 484 26.63 1.40 24.60
CA LYS A 484 27.67 2.13 23.85
C LYS A 484 28.78 2.68 24.75
N ILE A 485 28.56 2.73 26.07
CA ILE A 485 29.45 3.42 27.02
C ILE A 485 30.85 2.78 27.03
N LYS A 486 30.96 1.45 27.00
CA LYS A 486 32.28 0.77 26.94
C LYS A 486 33.03 1.09 25.65
N ALA A 487 32.32 1.25 24.53
CA ALA A 487 32.89 1.59 23.22
C ALA A 487 33.21 3.10 23.07
N MET A 488 32.71 3.96 23.96
CA MET A 488 32.95 5.42 23.94
C MET A 488 34.01 5.88 24.96
N LEU A 489 34.34 5.04 25.95
CA LEU A 489 35.39 5.34 26.93
C LEU A 489 36.79 5.11 26.33
N PRO A 490 37.80 5.97 26.64
CA PRO A 490 39.16 5.81 26.11
C PRO A 490 39.91 4.56 26.64
N TRP A 491 39.34 3.86 27.62
CA TRP A 491 39.93 2.69 28.29
C TRP A 491 38.94 1.52 28.20
N GLY A 492 39.42 0.33 27.83
CA GLY A 492 38.60 -0.90 27.80
C GLY A 492 37.89 -1.23 26.49
N GLN A 493 38.16 -0.49 25.40
CA GLN A 493 37.68 -0.85 24.05
C GLN A 493 38.45 -2.06 23.52
N SER A 494 37.72 -3.03 22.94
CA SER A 494 38.36 -4.11 22.19
C SER A 494 38.97 -3.58 20.88
N GLU A 495 39.92 -4.31 20.28
CA GLU A 495 40.48 -3.93 18.97
C GLU A 495 39.39 -3.88 17.88
N ASN A 496 38.36 -4.73 17.99
CA ASN A 496 37.21 -4.71 17.09
C ASN A 496 36.36 -3.45 17.28
N ASP A 497 36.12 -3.00 18.52
CA ASP A 497 35.38 -1.75 18.79
C ASP A 497 36.10 -0.54 18.16
N LYS A 498 37.43 -0.50 18.27
CA LYS A 498 38.26 0.54 17.66
C LYS A 498 38.18 0.49 16.13
N ALA A 499 38.29 -0.69 15.53
CA ALA A 499 38.20 -0.88 14.08
C ALA A 499 36.81 -0.48 13.55
N TYR A 500 35.75 -0.90 14.23
CA TYR A 500 34.37 -0.52 13.94
C TYR A 500 34.17 0.98 14.06
N SER A 501 34.61 1.61 15.15
CA SER A 501 34.50 3.06 15.37
C SER A 501 35.23 3.86 14.30
N LYS A 502 36.45 3.43 13.93
CA LYS A 502 37.21 4.01 12.82
C LYS A 502 36.41 3.91 11.53
N PHE A 503 35.84 2.74 11.20
CA PHE A 503 35.00 2.63 10.00
C PHE A 503 33.73 3.48 10.09
N ARG A 504 33.05 3.54 11.24
CA ARG A 504 31.79 4.26 11.42
C ARG A 504 31.94 5.77 11.24
N TYR A 505 33.03 6.34 11.73
CA TYR A 505 33.25 7.78 11.84
C TYR A 505 34.34 8.34 10.92
N ALA A 506 35.28 7.51 10.44
CA ALA A 506 36.21 7.94 9.38
C ALA A 506 35.51 7.80 8.02
N SER A 507 34.71 8.81 7.65
CA SER A 507 34.38 9.06 6.25
C SER A 507 35.38 10.07 5.72
N THR A 508 36.21 9.69 4.75
CA THR A 508 36.86 10.65 3.86
C THR A 508 35.78 11.21 2.93
N GLU A 509 35.81 12.53 2.68
CA GLU A 509 34.82 13.27 1.87
C GLU A 509 34.58 12.66 0.48
N GLU A 510 35.50 11.84 -0.04
CA GLU A 510 35.43 11.20 -1.36
C GLU A 510 34.47 9.99 -1.47
N THR A 511 33.90 9.46 -0.37
CA THR A 511 33.12 8.19 -0.41
C THR A 511 31.71 8.23 0.17
N SER A 512 31.28 9.34 0.78
CA SER A 512 29.92 9.46 1.31
C SER A 512 29.04 10.30 0.39
N VAL A 513 28.05 9.67 -0.24
CA VAL A 513 26.97 10.41 -0.92
C VAL A 513 26.24 11.26 0.11
N ASN A 514 26.15 12.56 -0.14
CA ASN A 514 25.38 13.48 0.70
C ASN A 514 23.89 13.17 0.56
N GLU A 515 23.19 13.04 1.68
CA GLU A 515 21.75 12.74 1.71
C GLU A 515 20.93 13.81 0.97
N TYR A 516 21.36 15.08 1.04
CA TYR A 516 20.73 16.18 0.32
C TYR A 516 20.91 16.09 -1.20
N ASP A 517 22.02 15.53 -1.70
CA ASP A 517 22.22 15.32 -3.14
C ASP A 517 21.21 14.30 -3.66
N LEU A 518 20.88 13.28 -2.85
CA LEU A 518 19.83 12.33 -3.20
C LEU A 518 18.46 12.99 -3.19
N TYR A 519 18.14 13.78 -2.16
CA TYR A 519 16.87 14.51 -2.12
C TYR A 519 16.69 15.41 -3.36
N TYR A 520 17.76 16.09 -3.78
CA TYR A 520 17.75 16.91 -4.98
C TYR A 520 17.62 16.08 -6.27
N LEU A 521 18.52 15.12 -6.49
CA LEU A 521 18.63 14.41 -7.78
C LEU A 521 17.61 13.28 -7.96
N LYS A 522 17.31 12.54 -6.87
CA LYS A 522 16.46 11.35 -6.90
C LYS A 522 15.00 11.71 -6.64
N ASN A 523 14.74 12.54 -5.63
CA ASN A 523 13.39 12.85 -5.18
C ASN A 523 12.86 14.16 -5.79
N HIS A 524 13.67 14.88 -6.59
CA HIS A 524 13.29 16.14 -7.23
C HIS A 524 12.84 17.20 -6.22
N PHE A 525 13.54 17.28 -5.07
CA PHE A 525 13.32 18.33 -4.08
C PHE A 525 14.30 19.49 -4.27
N LYS A 526 13.81 20.72 -4.21
CA LYS A 526 14.66 21.93 -4.23
C LYS A 526 14.92 22.53 -2.86
N CYS A 527 14.12 22.18 -1.85
CA CYS A 527 14.32 22.69 -0.51
C CYS A 527 13.94 21.68 0.58
N VAL A 528 14.57 21.81 1.75
CA VAL A 528 14.31 20.97 2.93
C VAL A 528 14.25 21.85 4.18
N THR A 529 13.31 21.60 5.08
CA THR A 529 13.29 22.16 6.43
C THR A 529 13.16 21.04 7.46
N SER A 530 14.01 21.03 8.49
CA SER A 530 13.99 20.06 9.60
C SER A 530 14.08 20.79 10.94
N ASP A 531 13.47 20.23 11.98
CA ASP A 531 13.67 20.63 13.38
C ASP A 531 14.85 19.90 14.06
#